data_AF-A0A5D0VUC6-F1
#
_entry.id   AF-A0A5D0VUC6-F1
#
_cell.length_a   1.000
_cell.length_b   1.000
_cell.length_c   1.000
_cell.angle_alpha   90.00
_cell.angle_beta   90.00
_cell.angle_gamma   90.00
#
_symmetry.space_group_name_H-M   'P 1'
#
loop_
_entity.id
_entity.type
_entity.pdbx_description
1 polymer ?
#
loop_
_entity_poly.entity_id
_entity_poly.type
_entity_poly.pdbx_seq_one_letter_code
_entity_poly.pdbx_strand_id
1 'polypeptide(L)' 'MLVTAVLVAEVQVAGWFLVFSLMMLSMYLESRNLPQPKLDIAGRTLIGSTRFAFITGMLALAILTVLEIPGLI' A
#
# COMPACT_ATOMS: atom_id res chain seq x y z
N MET A 1 -20.39 10.78 18.29
CA MET A 1 -19.35 11.68 17.74
C MET A 1 -18.09 10.91 17.32
N LEU A 2 -17.48 10.11 18.20
CA LEU A 2 -16.29 9.31 17.86
C LEU A 2 -16.52 8.35 16.67
N VAL A 3 -17.57 7.52 16.73
CA VAL A 3 -17.88 6.51 15.68
C VAL A 3 -18.04 7.14 14.29
N THR A 4 -18.74 8.27 14.20
CA THR A 4 -18.92 8.99 12.92
C THR A 4 -17.60 9.54 12.39
N ALA A 5 -16.73 10.07 13.27
CA ALA A 5 -15.42 10.56 12.87
C ALA A 5 -14.51 9.42 12.38
N VAL A 6 -14.55 8.26 13.03
CA VAL A 6 -13.81 7.06 12.60
C VAL A 6 -14.30 6.59 11.23
N LEU A 7 -15.61 6.46 11.03
CA LEU A 7 -16.20 6.07 9.74
C LEU A 7 -15.80 7.02 8.60
N VAL A 8 -15.82 8.34 8.84
CA VAL A 8 -15.38 9.32 7.83
C VAL A 8 -13.90 9.17 7.52
N ALA A 9 -13.06 8.97 8.54
CA ALA A 9 -11.63 8.74 8.34
C ALA A 9 -11.37 7.47 7.53
N GLU A 10 -12.06 6.37 7.82
CA GLU A 10 -11.94 5.11 7.06
C GLU A 10 -12.32 5.28 5.60
N VAL A 11 -13.46 5.92 5.31
CA VAL A 11 -13.89 6.18 3.92
C VAL A 11 -12.89 7.06 3.19
N GLN A 12 -12.34 8.08 3.87
CA GLN A 12 -11.35 8.97 3.27
C GLN A 12 -10.02 8.25 3.00
N VAL A 13 -9.55 7.41 3.92
CA VAL A 13 -8.36 6.57 3.72
C VAL A 13 -8.58 5.59 2.57
N ALA A 14 -9.73 4.92 2.52
CA ALA A 14 -10.08 4.00 1.44
C ALA A 14 -10.12 4.71 0.07
N GLY A 15 -10.76 5.88 0.01
CA GLY A 15 -10.81 6.70 -1.20
C GLY A 15 -9.42 7.15 -1.66
N TRP A 16 -8.59 7.62 -0.73
CA TRP A 16 -7.21 8.04 -1.04
C TRP A 16 -6.37 6.86 -1.56
N PHE A 17 -6.46 5.70 -0.90
CA PHE A 17 -5.74 4.50 -1.31
C PHE A 17 -6.18 3.99 -2.69
N LEU A 18 -7.47 4.09 -3.01
CA LEU A 18 -8.01 3.74 -4.32
C LEU A 18 -7.47 4.65 -5.43
N VAL A 19 -7.49 5.97 -5.21
CA VAL A 19 -6.92 6.94 -6.17
C VAL A 19 -5.42 6.72 -6.36
N PHE A 20 -4.68 6.51 -5.26
CA PHE A 20 -3.25 6.21 -5.31
C PHE A 20 -2.95 4.93 -6.12
N SER A 21 -3.76 3.88 -5.91
CA SER A 21 -3.61 2.62 -6.64
C SER A 21 -3.88 2.77 -8.14
N LEU A 22 -4.89 3.54 -8.52
CA LEU A 22 -5.18 3.84 -9.92
C LEU A 22 -4.05 4.65 -10.58
N MET A 23 -3.46 5.62 -9.87
CA MET A 23 -2.29 6.35 -10.34
C MET A 23 -1.12 5.41 -10.61
N MET A 24 -0.78 4.53 -9.65
CA MET A 24 0.29 3.54 -9.81
C MET A 24 0.02 2.60 -10.98
N LEU A 25 -1.21 2.14 -11.15
CA LEU A 25 -1.62 1.32 -12.30
C LEU A 25 -1.45 2.08 -13.62
N SER A 26 -1.86 3.34 -13.69
CA SER A 26 -1.70 4.19 -14.87
C SER A 26 -0.22 4.32 -15.26
N MET A 27 0.64 4.64 -14.29
CA MET A 27 2.09 4.77 -14.52
C MET A 27 2.71 3.43 -14.97
N TYR A 28 2.24 2.31 -14.43
CA TYR A 28 2.68 0.98 -14.87
C TYR A 28 2.28 0.70 -16.32
N LEU A 29 1.04 0.99 -16.70
CA LEU A 29 0.54 0.78 -18.06
C LEU A 29 1.29 1.63 -19.10
N GLU A 30 1.68 2.85 -18.71
CA GLU A 30 2.46 3.76 -19.55
C GLU A 30 3.93 3.34 -19.65
N SER A 31 4.52 2.90 -18.54
CA SER A 31 5.96 2.55 -18.49
C SER A 31 6.31 1.16 -19.02
N ARG A 32 5.34 0.26 -19.23
CA ARG A 32 5.60 -1.14 -19.64
C ARG A 32 6.36 -1.32 -20.96
N ASN A 33 6.31 -0.32 -21.85
CA ASN A 33 6.97 -0.33 -23.14
C ASN A 33 8.23 0.57 -23.18
N LEU A 34 8.59 1.19 -22.06
CA LEU A 34 9.77 2.04 -21.97
C LEU A 34 11.02 1.20 -21.66
N PRO A 35 12.19 1.58 -22.19
CA PRO A 35 13.45 0.93 -21.82
C PRO A 35 13.68 1.09 -20.31
N GLN A 36 14.01 -0.01 -19.64
CA GLN A 36 14.24 0.02 -18.20
C GLN A 36 15.46 0.89 -17.87
N PRO A 37 15.32 1.91 -17.00
CA PRO A 37 16.45 2.70 -16.57
C PRO A 37 17.46 1.82 -15.84
N LYS A 38 18.74 2.04 -16.10
CA LYS A 38 19.82 1.37 -15.35
C LYS A 38 19.78 1.90 -13.91
N LEU A 39 19.17 1.15 -13.02
CA LEU A 39 19.16 1.45 -11.59
C LEU A 39 20.59 1.32 -11.04
N ASP A 40 21.13 2.45 -10.60
CA ASP A 40 22.34 2.49 -9.77
C ASP A 40 22.11 1.72 -8.46
N ILE A 41 23.19 1.35 -7.77
CA ILE A 41 23.17 0.55 -6.53
C ILE A 41 22.21 1.17 -5.50
N ALA A 42 22.24 2.50 -5.33
CA ALA A 42 21.35 3.23 -4.44
C ALA A 42 19.86 3.04 -4.80
N GLY A 43 19.52 3.07 -6.09
CA GLY A 43 18.14 2.88 -6.56
C GLY A 43 17.64 1.46 -6.33
N ARG A 44 18.50 0.45 -6.51
CA ARG A 44 18.15 -0.96 -6.24
C ARG A 44 17.89 -1.18 -4.75
N THR A 45 18.73 -0.62 -3.88
CA THR A 45 18.58 -0.76 -2.42
C THR A 45 17.34 -0.03 -1.93
N LEU A 46 17.03 1.15 -2.48
CA LEU A 46 15.83 1.89 -2.14
C LEU A 46 14.56 1.10 -2.50
N ILE A 47 14.46 0.59 -3.72
CA ILE A 47 13.33 -0.25 -4.15
C ILE A 47 13.20 -1.50 -3.27
N GLY A 48 14.32 -2.16 -2.96
CA GLY A 48 14.35 -3.31 -2.07
C GLY A 48 13.80 -2.97 -0.68
N SER A 49 14.30 -1.91 -0.06
CA SER A 49 13.88 -1.43 1.25
C SER A 49 12.39 -1.06 1.28
N THR A 50 11.91 -0.30 0.29
CA THR A 50 10.50 0.07 0.19
C THR A 50 9.61 -1.15 0.03
N ARG A 51 10.01 -2.13 -0.79
CA ARG A 51 9.26 -3.38 -0.96
C ARG A 51 9.19 -4.18 0.34
N PHE A 52 10.29 -4.26 1.08
CA PHE A 52 10.31 -4.91 2.40
C PHE A 52 9.40 -4.20 3.40
N ALA A 53 9.50 -2.88 3.51
CA ALA A 53 8.64 -2.10 4.40
C ALA A 53 7.15 -2.27 4.06
N PHE A 54 6.81 -2.29 2.77
CA PHE A 54 5.45 -2.53 2.32
C PHE A 54 4.95 -3.93 2.69
N ILE A 55 5.74 -4.98 2.44
CA ILE A 55 5.39 -6.36 2.81
C ILE A 55 5.18 -6.48 4.32
N THR A 56 6.10 -5.94 5.12
CA THR A 56 5.99 -5.96 6.58
C THR A 56 4.75 -5.22 7.07
N GLY A 57 4.44 -4.06 6.51
CA GLY A 57 3.22 -3.31 6.84
C GLY A 57 1.95 -4.08 6.50
N MET A 58 1.89 -4.70 5.32
CA MET A 58 0.75 -5.54 4.91
C MET A 58 0.58 -6.77 5.82
N LEU A 59 1.69 -7.42 6.21
CA LEU A 59 1.68 -8.54 7.16
C LEU A 59 1.15 -8.11 8.53
N ALA A 60 1.61 -6.98 9.06
CA ALA A 60 1.14 -6.46 10.33
C ALA A 60 -0.36 -6.14 10.29
N LEU A 61 -0.84 -5.48 9.23
CA LEU A 61 -2.27 -5.20 9.04
C LEU A 61 -3.09 -6.50 8.96
N ALA A 62 -2.61 -7.50 8.23
CA ALA A 62 -3.30 -8.78 8.12
C ALA A 62 -3.40 -9.50 9.47
N ILE A 63 -2.31 -9.53 10.24
CA ILE A 63 -2.28 -10.12 11.58
C ILE A 63 -3.24 -9.39 12.52
N LEU A 64 -3.17 -8.05 12.56
CA LEU A 64 -4.07 -7.26 13.41
C LEU A 64 -5.53 -7.46 13.02
N THR A 65 -5.83 -7.51 11.72
CA THR A 65 -7.19 -7.78 11.22
C THR A 65 -7.67 -9.15 11.68
N VAL A 66 -6.83 -10.18 11.61
CA VAL A 66 -7.17 -11.53 12.08
C VAL A 66 -7.43 -11.56 13.59
N LEU A 67 -6.61 -10.85 14.37
CA LEU A 67 -6.75 -10.79 15.84
C LEU A 67 -7.99 -10.01 16.29
N GLU A 68 -8.41 -9.00 15.53
CA GLU A 68 -9.57 -8.16 15.85
C GLU A 68 -10.92 -8.81 15.47
N ILE A 69 -10.94 -9.90 14.69
CA ILE A 69 -12.19 -10.59 14.32
C ILE A 69 -12.62 -11.51 15.49
N PRO A 70 -13.75 -11.22 16.17
CA PRO A 70 -14.22 -12.06 17.26
C PRO A 70 -14.61 -13.45 16.76
N GLY A 71 -14.02 -14.51 17.32
CA GLY A 71 -14.35 -15.91 17.03
C GLY A 71 -13.46 -16.60 15.98
N LEU A 72 -12.42 -15.93 15.48
CA LEU A 72 -11.41 -16.56 14.61
C LEU A 72 -10.27 -17.23 15.42
N ILE A 73 -10.18 -16.92 16.72
CA ILE A 73 -9.28 -17.51 17.73
C ILE A 73 -10.07 -17.63 19.05
#